data_AF-A0A227P3S6-F1
#
_entry.id   AF-A0A227P3S6-F1
#
_cell.length_a   1.000
_cell.length_b   1.000
_cell.length_c   1.000
_cell.angle_alpha   90.00
_cell.angle_beta   90.00
_cell.angle_gamma   90.00
#
_symmetry.space_group_name_H-M   'P 1'
#
loop_
_entity.id
_entity.type
_entity.pdbx_description
1 polymer ?
#
loop_
_entity_poly.entity_id
_entity_poly.type
_entity_poly.pdbx_seq_one_letter_code
_entity_poly.pdbx_strand_id
1 'polypeptide(L)'
;MERVQYGRIESKKAIFNILNTVLNHYKYSSLAELNAALKQYNVLADRGNDNSRIFLTKGLVYLILDKQGKPIGVPIKASSFYNKPTLKFLEEKFNVNETRNLSDKLRVKNAVNMALLQEQAMPVSKLAKLLEREGIHTVFRRSTEGQLYGITYIDHTTKNVFNGSSLGKSTAPKL
;
A
#
# COMPACT_ATOMS: atom_id res chain seq x y z
N MET A 1 -2.82 -13.95 -8.09
CA MET A 1 -3.45 -13.01 -9.05
C MET A 1 -2.36 -12.37 -9.89
N GLU A 2 -2.60 -12.19 -11.18
CA GLU A 2 -1.65 -11.58 -12.11
C GLU A 2 -1.70 -10.05 -12.07
N ARG A 3 -0.61 -9.40 -12.47
CA ARG A 3 -0.48 -7.93 -12.52
C ARG A 3 -1.21 -7.37 -13.75
N VAL A 4 -1.79 -6.16 -13.63
CA VAL A 4 -2.42 -5.51 -14.79
C VAL A 4 -1.40 -5.17 -15.86
N GLN A 5 -1.75 -5.49 -17.11
CA GLN A 5 -1.06 -5.03 -18.32
C GLN A 5 -2.03 -4.18 -19.14
N TYR A 6 -1.66 -2.93 -19.41
CA TYR A 6 -2.45 -2.01 -20.21
C TYR A 6 -2.62 -2.53 -21.65
N GLY A 7 -3.83 -2.45 -22.20
CA GLY A 7 -4.14 -2.84 -23.58
C GLY A 7 -4.59 -4.28 -23.83
N ARG A 8 -4.60 -5.17 -22.81
CA ARG A 8 -5.04 -6.58 -22.94
C ARG A 8 -6.44 -6.88 -22.37
N ILE A 9 -6.87 -6.12 -21.37
CA ILE A 9 -8.20 -6.15 -20.75
C ILE A 9 -8.63 -4.68 -20.64
N GLU A 10 -9.94 -4.40 -20.73
CA GLU A 10 -10.44 -3.05 -20.44
C GLU A 10 -9.90 -2.57 -19.08
N SER A 11 -9.11 -1.49 -19.09
CA SER A 11 -8.40 -0.99 -17.90
C SER A 11 -9.31 -0.85 -16.68
N LYS A 12 -10.57 -0.47 -16.89
CA LYS A 12 -11.59 -0.38 -15.86
C LYS A 12 -11.89 -1.72 -15.19
N LYS A 13 -12.09 -2.78 -15.98
CA LYS A 13 -12.35 -4.14 -15.47
C LYS A 13 -11.15 -4.67 -14.70
N ALA A 14 -9.94 -4.45 -15.20
CA ALA A 14 -8.71 -4.87 -14.53
C ALA A 14 -8.53 -4.18 -13.16
N ILE A 15 -8.69 -2.85 -13.12
CA ILE A 15 -8.66 -2.10 -11.85
C ILE A 15 -9.75 -2.60 -10.91
N PHE A 16 -10.99 -2.79 -11.40
CA PHE A 16 -12.11 -3.23 -10.57
C PHE A 16 -11.84 -4.57 -9.87
N ASN A 17 -11.27 -5.56 -10.56
CA ASN A 17 -10.95 -6.85 -9.97
C ASN A 17 -9.92 -6.74 -8.84
N ILE A 18 -8.92 -5.87 -9.00
CA ILE A 18 -7.91 -5.60 -7.97
C ILE A 18 -8.52 -4.86 -6.79
N LEU A 19 -9.35 -3.85 -7.05
CA LEU A 19 -10.06 -3.14 -5.99
C LEU A 19 -10.94 -4.09 -5.17
N ASN A 20 -11.70 -4.98 -5.81
CA ASN A 20 -12.50 -5.98 -5.10
C ASN A 20 -11.65 -6.92 -4.24
N THR A 21 -10.42 -7.19 -4.66
CA THR A 21 -9.51 -8.05 -3.88
C THR A 21 -8.91 -7.29 -2.71
N VAL A 22 -8.35 -6.11 -2.96
CA VAL A 22 -7.60 -5.34 -1.96
C VAL A 22 -8.54 -4.71 -0.94
N LEU A 23 -9.62 -4.06 -1.37
CA LEU A 23 -10.53 -3.32 -0.48
C LEU A 23 -11.34 -4.23 0.47
N ASN A 24 -11.54 -5.50 0.09
CA ASN A 24 -12.32 -6.45 0.88
C ASN A 24 -11.45 -7.36 1.75
N HIS A 25 -10.23 -7.72 1.29
CA HIS A 25 -9.40 -8.68 2.01
C HIS A 25 -8.27 -8.04 2.80
N TYR A 26 -7.77 -6.87 2.38
CA TYR A 26 -6.70 -6.19 3.09
C TYR A 26 -7.23 -5.18 4.09
N LYS A 27 -6.46 -5.09 5.15
CA LYS A 27 -6.64 -4.22 6.29
C LYS A 27 -5.62 -3.09 6.16
N TYR A 28 -6.07 -1.91 5.72
CA TYR A 28 -5.33 -0.63 5.70
C TYR A 28 -6.10 0.49 6.45
N SER A 29 -5.43 1.43 7.12
CA SER A 29 -6.04 2.57 7.83
C SER A 29 -5.68 3.95 7.27
N SER A 30 -5.02 3.99 6.11
CA SER A 30 -4.73 5.24 5.40
C SER A 30 -4.60 5.01 3.90
N LEU A 31 -4.69 6.09 3.11
CA LEU A 31 -4.46 6.03 1.66
C LEU A 31 -3.05 5.55 1.34
N ALA A 32 -2.07 5.90 2.16
CA ALA A 32 -0.69 5.50 1.97
C ALA A 32 -0.49 3.98 2.17
N GLU A 33 -1.15 3.39 3.17
CA GLU A 33 -1.18 1.93 3.37
C GLU A 33 -1.95 1.22 2.27
N LEU A 34 -3.12 1.72 1.90
CA LEU A 34 -3.89 1.18 0.77
C LEU A 34 -3.04 1.15 -0.50
N ASN A 35 -2.36 2.26 -0.81
CA ASN A 35 -1.50 2.34 -1.98
C ASN A 35 -0.28 1.42 -1.90
N ALA A 36 0.21 1.08 -0.71
CA ALA A 36 1.27 0.08 -0.58
C ALA A 36 0.76 -1.31 -1.05
N ALA A 37 -0.49 -1.67 -0.71
CA ALA A 37 -1.11 -2.91 -1.20
C ALA A 37 -1.47 -2.84 -2.70
N LEU A 38 -2.11 -1.76 -3.16
CA LEU A 38 -2.52 -1.63 -4.58
C LEU A 38 -1.32 -1.63 -5.54
N LYS A 39 -0.19 -1.02 -5.15
CA LYS A 39 1.01 -0.96 -5.99
C LYS A 39 1.62 -2.34 -6.27
N GLN A 40 1.39 -3.34 -5.43
CA GLN A 40 1.80 -4.72 -5.74
C GLN A 40 1.13 -5.28 -7.00
N TYR A 41 -0.03 -4.73 -7.35
CA TYR A 41 -0.83 -5.08 -8.52
C TYR A 41 -0.77 -4.02 -9.62
N ASN A 42 0.19 -3.09 -9.56
CA ASN A 42 0.34 -1.97 -10.48
C ASN A 42 -0.89 -1.04 -10.53
N VAL A 43 -1.55 -0.82 -9.39
CA VAL A 43 -2.66 0.14 -9.28
C VAL A 43 -2.32 1.21 -8.25
N LEU A 44 -2.75 2.45 -8.52
CA LEU A 44 -2.60 3.58 -7.61
C LEU A 44 -3.96 4.26 -7.42
N ALA A 45 -4.32 4.53 -6.16
CA ALA A 45 -5.39 5.45 -5.81
C ALA A 45 -4.78 6.85 -5.60
N ASP A 46 -5.19 7.81 -6.41
CA ASP A 46 -4.60 9.14 -6.44
C ASP A 46 -5.66 10.24 -6.23
N ARG A 47 -5.31 11.23 -5.42
CA ARG A 47 -6.11 12.43 -5.17
C ARG A 47 -5.66 13.61 -6.02
N GLY A 48 -4.57 13.46 -6.78
CA GLY A 48 -3.88 14.58 -7.42
C GLY A 48 -3.13 15.43 -6.40
N ASN A 49 -2.42 16.44 -6.90
CA ASN A 49 -1.77 17.45 -6.04
C ASN A 49 -2.80 18.38 -5.39
N ASP A 50 -2.38 19.14 -4.38
CA ASP A 50 -3.25 19.99 -3.55
C ASP A 50 -4.01 21.06 -4.36
N ASN A 51 -3.44 21.48 -5.51
CA ASN A 51 -4.04 22.47 -6.41
C ASN A 51 -4.93 21.84 -7.50
N SER A 52 -5.02 20.51 -7.55
CA SER A 52 -5.79 19.81 -8.58
C SER A 52 -7.28 19.88 -8.29
N ARG A 53 -8.10 19.95 -9.35
CA ARG A 53 -9.56 19.87 -9.22
C ARG A 53 -10.00 18.61 -8.47
N ILE A 54 -9.31 17.49 -8.65
CA ILE A 54 -9.60 16.23 -7.95
C ILE A 54 -9.45 16.45 -6.44
N PHE A 55 -8.31 16.97 -5.99
CA PHE A 55 -8.06 17.22 -4.58
C PHE A 55 -9.07 18.19 -3.96
N LEU A 56 -9.29 19.34 -4.63
CA LEU A 56 -10.20 20.40 -4.16
C LEU A 56 -11.64 19.90 -4.02
N THR A 57 -12.08 19.01 -4.90
CA THR A 57 -13.42 18.39 -4.86
C THR A 57 -13.50 17.15 -3.97
N LYS A 58 -12.45 16.85 -3.20
CA LYS A 58 -12.32 15.60 -2.41
C LYS A 58 -12.54 14.34 -3.26
N GLY A 59 -12.13 14.40 -4.52
CA GLY A 59 -12.20 13.32 -5.50
C GLY A 59 -11.10 12.27 -5.33
N LEU A 60 -11.25 11.18 -6.08
CA LEU A 60 -10.27 10.09 -6.18
C LEU A 60 -10.31 9.49 -7.58
N VAL A 61 -9.14 9.18 -8.13
CA VAL A 61 -8.99 8.42 -9.38
C VAL A 61 -8.13 7.19 -9.14
N TYR A 62 -8.31 6.18 -9.99
CA TYR A 62 -7.47 5.00 -10.05
C TYR A 62 -6.67 4.97 -11.34
N LEU A 63 -5.39 4.64 -11.21
CA LEU A 63 -4.39 4.64 -12.28
C LEU A 63 -3.75 3.25 -12.38
N ILE A 64 -3.41 2.84 -13.59
CA ILE A 64 -2.50 1.70 -13.81
C ILE A 64 -1.06 2.25 -13.79
N LEU A 65 -0.15 1.50 -13.21
CA LEU A 65 1.27 1.79 -13.19
C LEU A 65 2.03 0.89 -14.17
N ASP A 66 3.11 1.39 -14.75
CA ASP A 66 4.08 0.57 -15.46
C ASP A 66 5.02 -0.18 -14.50
N LYS A 67 6.01 -0.89 -15.06
CA LYS A 67 7.00 -1.66 -14.28
C LYS A 67 7.91 -0.77 -13.43
N GLN A 68 8.01 0.51 -13.77
CA GLN A 68 8.80 1.52 -13.07
C GLN A 68 7.97 2.26 -12.01
N GLY A 69 6.67 1.94 -11.89
CA GLY A 69 5.76 2.56 -10.95
C GLY A 69 5.21 3.92 -11.42
N LYS A 70 5.38 4.26 -12.70
CA LYS A 70 4.86 5.50 -13.29
C LYS A 70 3.43 5.27 -13.81
N PRO A 71 2.49 6.22 -13.61
CA PRO A 71 1.15 6.11 -14.16
C PRO A 71 1.15 6.01 -15.69
N ILE A 72 0.34 5.09 -16.21
CA ILE A 72 0.10 4.89 -17.65
C ILE A 72 -1.39 4.80 -17.94
N GLY A 73 -1.77 5.25 -19.14
CA GLY A 73 -3.16 5.30 -19.58
C GLY A 73 -3.97 6.40 -18.89
N VAL A 74 -5.30 6.30 -19.00
CA VAL A 74 -6.23 7.33 -18.53
C VAL A 74 -6.65 7.07 -17.08
N PRO A 75 -6.61 8.07 -16.18
CA PRO A 75 -7.15 7.95 -14.83
C PRO A 75 -8.66 7.63 -14.85
N ILE A 76 -9.09 6.67 -14.05
CA ILE A 76 -10.50 6.29 -13.95
C ILE A 76 -11.09 6.85 -12.66
N LYS A 77 -12.12 7.69 -12.77
CA LYS A 77 -12.81 8.25 -11.60
C LYS A 77 -13.37 7.15 -10.72
N ALA A 78 -13.08 7.24 -9.42
CA ALA A 78 -13.59 6.28 -8.43
C ALA A 78 -15.12 6.17 -8.43
N SER A 79 -15.83 7.29 -8.65
CA SER A 79 -17.29 7.31 -8.72
C SER A 79 -17.88 6.58 -9.93
N SER A 80 -17.06 6.24 -10.94
CA SER A 80 -17.52 5.53 -12.14
C SER A 80 -17.58 4.01 -11.96
N PHE A 81 -17.04 3.47 -10.87
CA PHE A 81 -17.13 2.05 -10.53
C PHE A 81 -18.45 1.75 -9.82
N TYR A 82 -18.96 0.53 -10.01
CA TYR A 82 -20.24 0.09 -9.44
C TYR A 82 -20.28 0.22 -7.91
N ASN A 83 -19.23 -0.24 -7.21
CA ASN A 83 -19.10 -0.15 -5.76
C ASN A 83 -18.65 1.23 -5.25
N LYS A 84 -18.47 2.22 -6.15
CA LYS A 84 -18.07 3.60 -5.84
C LYS A 84 -17.00 3.69 -4.75
N PRO A 85 -15.79 3.12 -4.94
CA PRO A 85 -14.71 3.15 -3.96
C PRO A 85 -14.05 4.54 -3.97
N THR A 86 -14.83 5.55 -3.60
CA THR A 86 -14.48 6.96 -3.53
C THR A 86 -13.67 7.25 -2.28
N LEU A 87 -13.13 8.46 -2.18
CA LEU A 87 -12.40 8.88 -0.98
C LEU A 87 -13.24 8.67 0.29
N LYS A 88 -14.51 9.06 0.29
CA LYS A 88 -15.43 8.84 1.42
C LYS A 88 -15.55 7.37 1.81
N PHE A 89 -15.76 6.48 0.84
CA PHE A 89 -15.82 5.03 1.08
C PHE A 89 -14.52 4.51 1.72
N LEU A 90 -13.38 5.00 1.25
CA LEU A 90 -12.08 4.60 1.79
C LEU A 90 -11.85 5.13 3.21
N GLU A 91 -12.25 6.37 3.51
CA GLU A 91 -12.17 6.97 4.84
C GLU A 91 -13.01 6.17 5.86
N GLU A 92 -14.23 5.77 5.49
CA GLU A 92 -15.05 4.87 6.32
C GLU A 92 -14.33 3.53 6.58
N LYS A 93 -13.75 2.94 5.52
CA LYS A 93 -12.92 1.73 5.66
C LYS A 93 -11.72 1.98 6.56
N PHE A 94 -11.04 3.13 6.48
CA PHE A 94 -9.87 3.46 7.30
C PHE A 94 -10.24 3.50 8.78
N ASN A 95 -11.37 4.12 9.13
CA ASN A 95 -11.83 4.24 10.51
C ASN A 95 -12.16 2.87 11.12
N VAL A 96 -12.92 2.03 10.39
CA VAL A 96 -13.21 0.64 10.81
C VAL A 96 -11.93 -0.16 11.06
N ASN A 97 -10.89 0.20 10.32
CA ASN A 97 -9.61 -0.46 10.26
C ASN A 97 -8.54 0.12 11.19
N GLU A 98 -8.81 1.25 11.84
CA GLU A 98 -7.84 1.94 12.69
C GLU A 98 -7.42 1.05 13.86
N THR A 99 -8.41 0.40 14.49
CA THR A 99 -8.18 -0.60 15.54
C THR A 99 -7.93 -1.96 14.91
N ARG A 100 -6.65 -2.35 14.88
CA ARG A 100 -6.22 -3.69 14.46
C ARG A 100 -6.17 -4.65 15.63
N ASN A 101 -6.32 -5.94 15.32
CA ASN A 101 -6.04 -6.98 16.29
C ASN A 101 -4.58 -6.82 16.78
N LEU A 102 -4.41 -6.81 18.10
CA LEU A 102 -3.11 -6.67 18.73
C LEU A 102 -2.16 -7.82 18.34
N SER A 103 -2.67 -9.05 18.19
CA SER A 103 -1.86 -10.20 17.78
C SER A 103 -1.31 -10.05 16.36
N ASP A 104 -2.13 -9.57 15.42
CA ASP A 104 -1.71 -9.29 14.03
C ASP A 104 -0.60 -8.24 14.01
N LYS A 105 -0.74 -7.17 14.81
CA LYS A 105 0.27 -6.12 14.93
C LYS A 105 1.58 -6.64 15.53
N LEU A 106 1.48 -7.44 16.60
CA LEU A 106 2.64 -8.04 17.26
C LEU A 106 3.38 -9.04 16.35
N ARG A 107 2.66 -9.81 15.52
CA ARG A 107 3.26 -10.69 14.52
C ARG A 107 4.24 -9.91 13.62
N VAL A 108 3.77 -8.84 13.00
CA VAL A 108 4.60 -8.04 12.08
C VAL A 108 5.75 -7.37 12.83
N LYS A 109 5.47 -6.79 14.01
CA LYS A 109 6.51 -6.16 14.85
C LYS A 109 7.61 -7.14 15.25
N ASN A 110 7.23 -8.35 15.67
CA ASN A 110 8.17 -9.38 16.09
C ASN A 110 9.00 -9.89 14.91
N ALA A 111 8.40 -10.11 13.73
CA ALA A 111 9.14 -10.47 12.53
C ALA A 111 10.20 -9.41 12.16
N VAL A 112 9.83 -8.12 12.22
CA VAL A 112 10.77 -7.01 11.98
C VAL A 112 11.88 -6.98 13.04
N ASN A 113 11.54 -7.06 14.32
CA ASN A 113 12.52 -7.05 15.40
C ASN A 113 13.49 -8.25 15.30
N MET A 114 12.99 -9.45 15.02
CA MET A 114 13.83 -10.64 14.86
C MET A 114 14.77 -10.52 13.66
N ALA A 115 14.31 -9.95 12.54
CA ALA A 115 15.17 -9.69 11.39
C ALA A 115 16.28 -8.68 11.72
N LEU A 116 15.98 -7.62 12.48
CA LEU A 116 16.95 -6.60 12.89
C LEU A 116 17.93 -7.08 13.98
N LEU A 117 17.56 -8.10 14.76
CA LEU A 117 18.47 -8.72 15.75
C LEU A 117 19.55 -9.58 15.09
N GLN A 118 19.30 -10.14 13.90
CA GLN A 118 20.31 -10.93 13.19
C GLN A 118 21.51 -10.09 12.78
N GLU A 119 21.30 -8.84 12.42
CA GLU A 119 22.35 -7.91 12.03
C GLU A 119 21.87 -6.47 12.20
N GLN A 120 22.48 -5.74 13.13
CA GLN A 120 22.02 -4.41 13.51
C GLN A 120 22.20 -3.36 12.40
N ALA A 121 23.13 -3.58 11.48
CA ALA A 121 23.44 -2.72 10.34
C ALA A 121 23.38 -3.53 9.05
N MET A 122 22.17 -3.71 8.51
CA MET A 122 21.95 -4.45 7.27
C MET A 122 21.33 -3.58 6.18
N PRO A 123 21.64 -3.85 4.89
CA PRO A 123 20.94 -3.20 3.79
C PRO A 123 19.44 -3.45 3.88
N VAL A 124 18.63 -2.42 3.60
CA VAL A 124 17.15 -2.54 3.59
C VAL A 124 16.64 -3.62 2.64
N SER A 125 17.39 -3.94 1.58
CA SER A 125 17.10 -5.05 0.68
C SER A 125 17.23 -6.43 1.36
N LYS A 126 18.17 -6.59 2.31
CA LYS A 126 18.32 -7.81 3.09
C LYS A 126 17.19 -7.96 4.12
N LEU A 127 16.80 -6.86 4.78
CA LEU A 127 15.62 -6.83 5.65
C LEU A 127 14.35 -7.27 4.89
N ALA A 128 14.12 -6.72 3.69
CA ALA A 128 12.97 -7.09 2.87
C ALA A 128 12.96 -8.59 2.52
N LYS A 129 14.12 -9.17 2.17
CA LYS A 129 14.24 -10.61 1.88
C LYS A 129 13.94 -11.51 3.09
N LEU A 130 14.37 -11.10 4.29
CA LEU A 130 14.05 -11.84 5.52
C LEU A 130 12.55 -11.81 5.81
N LEU A 131 11.94 -10.63 5.70
CA LEU A 131 10.50 -10.46 5.93
C LEU A 131 9.65 -11.16 4.87
N GLU A 132 10.11 -11.22 3.62
CA GLU A 132 9.43 -11.92 2.54
C GLU A 132 9.28 -13.43 2.84
N ARG A 133 10.27 -14.04 3.49
CA ARG A 133 10.19 -15.45 3.95
C ARG A 133 9.12 -15.67 5.00
N GLU A 134 8.79 -14.63 5.78
CA GLU A 134 7.71 -14.64 6.77
C GLU A 134 6.33 -14.26 6.16
N GLY A 135 6.27 -14.08 4.83
CA GLY A 135 5.06 -13.65 4.13
C GLY A 135 4.79 -12.15 4.24
N ILE A 136 5.79 -11.34 4.59
CA ILE A 136 5.66 -9.90 4.80
C ILE A 136 6.39 -9.15 3.69
N HIS A 137 5.65 -8.50 2.80
CA HIS A 137 6.22 -7.64 1.77
C HIS A 137 6.54 -6.25 2.35
N THR A 138 7.68 -5.69 1.95
CA THR A 138 8.16 -4.39 2.45
C THR A 138 8.20 -3.36 1.34
N VAL A 139 7.56 -2.21 1.57
CA VAL A 139 7.54 -1.07 0.64
C VAL A 139 8.35 0.07 1.24
N PHE A 140 9.42 0.45 0.54
CA PHE A 140 10.28 1.57 0.92
C PHE A 140 9.81 2.87 0.25
N ARG A 141 9.59 3.92 1.03
CA ARG A 141 9.24 5.25 0.52
C ARG A 141 10.46 6.17 0.62
N ARG A 142 10.84 6.72 -0.53
CA ARG A 142 12.00 7.61 -0.66
C ARG A 142 11.56 9.00 -1.10
N SER A 143 12.24 10.02 -0.59
CA SER A 143 12.09 11.39 -1.06
C SER A 143 12.57 11.52 -2.52
N THR A 144 12.34 12.68 -3.13
CA THR A 144 12.89 13.01 -4.45
C THR A 144 14.42 12.96 -4.47
N GLU A 145 15.06 13.21 -3.33
CA GLU A 145 16.51 13.11 -3.13
C GLU A 145 16.99 11.69 -2.83
N GLY A 146 16.08 10.71 -2.83
CA GLY A 146 16.38 9.29 -2.61
C GLY A 146 16.49 8.87 -1.14
N GLN A 147 16.32 9.79 -0.18
CA GLN A 147 16.37 9.48 1.25
C GLN A 147 15.17 8.63 1.67
N LEU A 148 15.41 7.52 2.36
CA LEU A 148 14.36 6.69 2.90
C LEU A 148 13.70 7.41 4.08
N TYR A 149 12.41 7.73 3.96
CA TYR A 149 11.66 8.43 5.01
C TYR A 149 10.52 7.57 5.60
N GLY A 150 10.20 6.44 4.98
CA GLY A 150 9.12 5.59 5.46
C GLY A 150 9.21 4.16 4.93
N ILE A 151 8.70 3.25 5.75
CA ILE A 151 8.57 1.83 5.41
C ILE A 151 7.12 1.42 5.65
N THR A 152 6.54 0.61 4.77
CA THR A 152 5.23 -0.01 4.97
C THR A 152 5.38 -1.51 4.84
N TYR A 153 4.80 -2.25 5.78
CA TYR A 153 4.83 -3.70 5.85
C TYR A 153 3.45 -4.24 5.47
N ILE A 154 3.42 -5.23 4.58
CA ILE A 154 2.19 -5.86 4.08
C ILE A 154 2.28 -7.33 4.42
N ASP A 155 1.58 -7.74 5.48
CA ASP A 155 1.53 -9.14 5.89
C ASP A 155 0.47 -9.88 5.08
N HIS A 156 0.91 -10.80 4.22
CA HIS A 156 0.02 -11.59 3.39
C HIS A 156 -0.69 -12.71 4.17
N THR A 157 -0.25 -13.02 5.39
CA THR A 157 -0.88 -14.01 6.27
C THR A 157 -2.13 -13.43 6.93
N THR A 158 -1.99 -12.32 7.66
CA THR A 158 -3.14 -11.67 8.34
C THR A 158 -3.87 -10.64 7.48
N LYS A 159 -3.34 -10.36 6.28
CA LYS A 159 -3.79 -9.32 5.34
C LYS A 159 -3.72 -7.90 5.89
N ASN A 160 -2.92 -7.65 6.91
CA ASN A 160 -2.71 -6.30 7.45
C ASN A 160 -1.63 -5.54 6.71
N VAL A 161 -1.84 -4.24 6.57
CA VAL A 161 -0.87 -3.27 6.09
C VAL A 161 -0.57 -2.31 7.24
N PHE A 162 0.72 -2.15 7.57
CA PHE A 162 1.16 -1.27 8.64
C PHE A 162 2.26 -0.34 8.15
N ASN A 163 2.08 0.97 8.32
CA ASN A 163 3.21 1.88 8.31
C ASN A 163 4.19 1.53 9.44
N GLY A 164 5.50 1.61 9.19
CA GLY A 164 6.52 1.29 10.20
C GLY A 164 6.41 2.15 11.45
N SER A 165 5.96 3.40 11.31
CA SER A 165 5.69 4.29 12.45
C SER A 165 4.57 3.78 13.36
N SER A 166 3.61 2.98 12.85
CA SER A 166 2.51 2.45 13.66
C SER A 166 2.92 1.23 14.48
N LEU A 167 4.00 0.52 14.11
CA LEU A 167 4.52 -0.66 14.83
C LEU A 167 5.41 -0.31 16.03
N GLY A 168 5.91 0.92 16.11
CA GLY A 168 6.71 1.46 17.22
C GLY A 168 8.10 1.96 16.79
N LYS A 169 8.85 2.57 17.71
CA LYS A 169 10.15 3.20 17.40
C LYS A 169 11.26 2.21 16.97
N SER A 170 11.13 0.91 17.28
CA SER A 170 12.15 -0.12 16.97
C SER A 170 12.06 -0.72 15.57
N THR A 171 11.05 -0.36 14.78
CA THR A 171 10.77 -1.00 13.47
C THR A 171 11.22 -0.17 12.27
N ALA A 172 11.94 0.92 12.50
CA ALA A 172 12.71 1.61 11.47
C ALA A 172 14.18 1.18 11.59
N PRO A 173 14.80 0.60 10.54
CA PRO A 173 16.23 0.35 10.55
C PRO A 173 16.95 1.67 10.73
N LYS A 174 17.98 1.70 11.59
CA LYS A 174 18.90 2.83 11.66
C LYS A 174 19.68 2.84 10.36
N LEU A 175 19.49 3.91 9.58
CA LEU A 175 20.23 4.16 8.34
C LEU A 175 21.66 4.60 8.66
#